data_AF-A0A2M8PKJ0-F1
#
_entry.id   AF-A0A2M8PKJ0-F1
#
_cell.length_a   1.000
_cell.length_b   1.000
_cell.length_c   1.000
_cell.angle_alpha   90.00
_cell.angle_beta   90.00
_cell.angle_gamma   90.00
#
_symmetry.space_group_name_H-M   'P 1'
#
loop_
_entity.id
_entity.type
_entity.pdbx_description
1 polymer ?
#
loop_
_entity_poly.entity_id
_entity_poly.type
_entity_poly.pdbx_seq_one_letter_code
_entity_poly.pdbx_strand_id
1 'polypeptide(L)'
;MKITNDPSVCDRIVAVKLENISITNSPQWMQQRLLQVGQRPLNNVIDITNYVMWETGHPIHAFDYDKLKGKQIIIRTAKKGESFTTLDNKTYNTVGGEVVFDDGTGTI
;
A
#
# COMPACT_ATOMS: atom_id res chain seq x y z
N MET A 1 2.75 -5.28 14.74
CA MET A 1 1.84 -5.52 13.60
C MET A 1 1.93 -6.99 13.23
N LYS A 2 0.82 -7.72 13.20
CA LYS A 2 0.81 -9.11 12.73
C LYS A 2 0.57 -9.12 11.22
N ILE A 3 1.33 -9.91 10.48
CA ILE A 3 1.09 -10.13 9.05
C ILE A 3 0.76 -11.60 8.86
N THR A 4 -0.38 -11.87 8.24
CA THR A 4 -0.82 -13.22 7.91
C THR A 4 -0.99 -13.30 6.40
N ASN A 5 -0.47 -14.34 5.78
CA ASN A 5 -0.55 -14.54 4.34
C ASN A 5 -0.59 -16.03 4.03
N ASP A 6 -1.38 -16.41 3.04
CA ASP A 6 -1.33 -17.73 2.44
C ASP A 6 -0.14 -17.80 1.45
N PRO A 7 0.84 -18.70 1.64
CA PRO A 7 1.96 -18.85 0.72
C PRO A 7 1.54 -19.10 -0.74
N SER A 8 0.37 -19.67 -0.99
CA SER A 8 -0.16 -19.86 -2.34
C SER A 8 -0.58 -18.55 -3.03
N VAL A 9 -0.80 -17.48 -2.25
CA VAL A 9 -1.17 -16.14 -2.74
C VAL A 9 0.07 -15.27 -2.93
N CYS A 10 1.01 -15.33 -1.99
CA CYS A 10 2.24 -14.56 -2.06
C CYS A 10 3.38 -15.32 -1.36
N ASP A 11 4.46 -15.62 -2.07
CA ASP A 11 5.58 -16.38 -1.50
C ASP A 11 6.33 -15.63 -0.39
N ARG A 12 6.35 -14.28 -0.46
CA ARG A 12 7.10 -13.45 0.47
C ARG A 12 6.47 -12.08 0.65
N ILE A 13 6.19 -11.75 1.91
CA ILE A 13 5.87 -10.39 2.34
C ILE A 13 6.87 -9.93 3.39
N VAL A 14 7.29 -8.68 3.23
CA VAL A 14 8.14 -7.97 4.18
C VAL A 14 7.43 -6.66 4.52
N ALA A 15 7.40 -6.32 5.80
CA ALA A 15 6.98 -4.99 6.22
C ALA A 15 7.86 -4.49 7.35
N VAL A 16 7.98 -3.17 7.43
CA VAL A 16 8.65 -2.47 8.51
C VAL A 16 7.67 -1.45 9.07
N LYS A 17 7.57 -1.37 10.40
CA LYS A 17 6.84 -0.31 11.08
C LYS A 17 7.80 0.84 11.32
N LEU A 18 7.49 2.01 10.76
CA LEU A 18 8.19 3.26 11.02
C LEU A 18 7.31 4.14 11.90
N GLU A 19 7.89 4.76 12.91
CA GLU A 19 7.18 5.61 13.87
C GLU A 19 7.75 7.03 13.82
N ASN A 20 6.96 8.01 14.29
CA ASN A 20 7.35 9.42 14.37
C ASN A 20 7.70 10.04 13.00
N ILE A 21 6.99 9.63 11.96
CA ILE A 21 7.15 10.19 10.61
C ILE A 21 6.36 11.49 10.48
N SER A 22 7.04 12.55 10.06
CA SER A 22 6.40 13.81 9.67
C SER A 22 6.19 13.84 8.16
N ILE A 23 4.95 14.11 7.73
CA ILE A 23 4.63 14.30 6.31
C ILE A 23 5.10 15.70 5.89
N THR A 24 6.01 15.74 4.92
CA THR A 24 6.60 16.97 4.40
C THR A 24 6.79 16.86 2.89
N ASN A 25 7.23 17.96 2.26
CA ASN A 25 7.68 17.91 0.88
C ASN A 25 8.96 17.08 0.73
N SER A 26 9.06 16.31 -0.34
CA SER A 26 10.26 15.53 -0.66
C SER A 26 11.45 16.43 -0.97
N PRO A 27 12.69 15.95 -0.81
CA PRO A 27 13.86 16.68 -1.26
C PRO A 27 13.80 17.00 -2.76
N GLN A 28 14.31 18.17 -3.17
CA GLN A 28 14.20 18.66 -4.54
C GLN A 28 14.76 17.67 -5.59
N TRP A 29 15.87 17.00 -5.27
CA TRP A 29 16.48 16.02 -6.18
C TRP A 29 15.55 14.83 -6.46
N MET A 30 14.77 14.39 -5.46
CA MET A 30 13.82 13.27 -5.61
C MET A 30 12.63 13.70 -6.44
N GLN A 31 12.09 14.89 -6.16
CA GLN A 31 11.00 15.47 -6.95
C GLN A 31 11.38 15.60 -8.43
N GLN A 32 12.59 16.09 -8.73
CA GLN A 32 13.07 16.24 -10.10
C GLN A 32 13.22 14.89 -10.82
N ARG A 33 13.75 13.87 -10.14
CA ARG A 33 13.88 12.52 -10.73
C ARG A 33 12.51 11.91 -11.03
N LEU A 34 11.55 12.04 -10.11
CA LEU A 34 10.17 11.57 -10.33
C LEU A 34 9.51 12.29 -11.51
N LEU A 35 9.66 13.62 -11.61
CA LEU A 35 9.10 14.40 -12.72
C LEU A 35 9.66 13.96 -14.08
N GLN A 36 10.95 13.61 -14.15
CA GLN A 36 11.60 13.15 -15.40
C GLN A 36 11.01 11.83 -15.92
N VAL A 37 10.46 11.00 -15.05
CA VAL A 37 9.75 9.76 -15.41
C VAL A 37 8.23 9.93 -15.46
N GLY A 38 7.75 11.18 -15.51
CA GLY A 38 6.33 11.50 -15.62
C GLY A 38 5.52 11.29 -14.33
N GLN A 39 6.18 11.07 -13.19
CA GLN A 39 5.52 10.96 -11.89
C GLN A 39 5.40 12.34 -11.24
N ARG A 40 4.18 12.69 -10.80
CA ARG A 40 3.94 13.91 -10.04
C ARG A 40 4.34 13.70 -8.57
N PRO A 41 5.29 14.48 -8.01
CA PRO A 41 5.61 14.44 -6.58
C PRO A 41 4.42 14.88 -5.72
N LEU A 42 4.25 14.25 -4.56
CA LEU A 42 3.15 14.50 -3.62
C LEU A 42 3.65 14.81 -2.22
N ASN A 43 4.35 13.88 -1.57
CA ASN A 43 4.97 14.07 -0.26
C ASN A 43 6.08 13.04 -0.03
N ASN A 44 6.91 13.26 0.98
CA ASN A 44 8.08 12.43 1.30
C ASN A 44 7.79 10.93 1.44
N VAL A 45 6.62 10.52 1.89
CA VAL A 45 6.25 9.10 2.07
C VAL A 45 5.79 8.45 0.76
N ILE A 46 4.95 9.13 -0.03
CA ILE A 46 4.49 8.59 -1.33
C ILE A 46 5.62 8.64 -2.36
N ASP A 47 6.41 9.70 -2.32
CA ASP A 47 7.48 9.91 -3.29
C ASP A 47 8.61 8.92 -3.08
N ILE A 48 8.96 8.56 -1.83
CA ILE A 48 10.01 7.56 -1.60
C ILE A 48 9.58 6.17 -2.09
N THR A 49 8.31 5.77 -1.91
CA THR A 49 7.83 4.47 -2.41
C THR A 49 7.87 4.42 -3.94
N ASN A 50 7.48 5.51 -4.60
CA ASN A 50 7.57 5.62 -6.06
C ASN A 50 9.04 5.68 -6.54
N TYR A 51 9.88 6.43 -5.84
CA TYR A 51 11.28 6.59 -6.17
C TYR A 51 12.03 5.25 -6.13
N VAL A 52 11.86 4.49 -5.04
CA VAL A 52 12.46 3.15 -4.90
C VAL A 52 11.90 2.17 -5.93
N MET A 53 10.60 2.25 -6.24
CA MET A 53 9.99 1.44 -7.30
C MET A 53 10.65 1.71 -8.66
N TRP A 54 10.87 2.97 -9.02
CA TRP A 54 11.55 3.32 -10.27
C TRP A 54 13.03 2.96 -10.27
N GLU A 55 13.71 3.07 -9.14
CA GLU A 55 15.15 2.78 -9.02
C GLU A 55 15.45 1.27 -9.02
N THR A 56 14.59 0.46 -8.40
CA THR A 56 14.83 -0.97 -8.16
C THR A 56 13.91 -1.91 -8.94
N GLY A 57 12.82 -1.39 -9.50
CA GLY A 57 11.74 -2.18 -10.07
C GLY A 57 10.81 -2.84 -9.04
N HIS A 58 10.99 -2.56 -7.74
CA HIS A 58 10.19 -3.17 -6.67
C HIS A 58 9.09 -2.23 -6.17
N PRO A 59 7.80 -2.51 -6.43
CA PRO A 59 6.71 -1.67 -5.94
C PRO A 59 6.58 -1.79 -4.42
N ILE A 60 6.44 -0.65 -3.76
CA ILE A 60 6.28 -0.55 -2.30
C ILE A 60 4.99 0.21 -2.00
N HIS A 61 4.30 -0.20 -0.95
CA HIS A 61 3.14 0.51 -0.43
C HIS A 61 3.39 0.94 1.01
N ALA A 62 2.87 2.11 1.39
CA ALA A 62 2.91 2.62 2.75
C ALA A 62 1.48 2.72 3.29
N PHE A 63 1.22 2.02 4.40
CA PHE A 63 -0.05 2.12 5.13
C PHE A 63 0.10 3.04 6.33
N ASP A 64 -0.93 3.86 6.57
CA ASP A 64 -1.07 4.59 7.83
C ASP A 64 -1.46 3.60 8.93
N TYR A 65 -0.49 3.24 9.78
CA TYR A 65 -0.68 2.25 10.85
C TYR A 65 -1.78 2.64 11.84
N ASP A 66 -2.01 3.93 12.06
CA ASP A 66 -3.01 4.40 13.00
C ASP A 66 -4.42 4.18 12.46
N LYS A 67 -4.60 4.18 11.13
CA LYS A 67 -5.86 3.89 10.45
C LYS A 67 -6.20 2.41 10.33
N LEU A 68 -5.21 1.50 10.45
CA LEU A 68 -5.47 0.06 10.50
C LEU A 68 -6.20 -0.27 11.82
N LYS A 69 -7.46 -0.68 11.76
CA LYS A 69 -8.30 -0.89 12.94
C LYS A 69 -7.89 -2.15 13.70
N GLY A 70 -7.66 -3.26 12.98
CA GLY A 70 -7.25 -4.52 13.61
C GLY A 70 -5.75 -4.63 13.90
N LYS A 71 -4.94 -3.60 13.60
CA LYS A 71 -3.47 -3.54 13.82
C LYS A 71 -2.71 -4.76 13.25
N GLN A 72 -3.28 -5.36 12.21
CA GLN A 72 -2.74 -6.47 11.46
C GLN A 72 -2.97 -6.25 9.96
N ILE A 73 -2.27 -7.04 9.16
CA ILE A 73 -2.46 -7.12 7.72
C ILE A 73 -2.68 -8.59 7.37
N ILE A 74 -3.80 -8.91 6.74
CA ILE A 74 -4.16 -10.23 6.28
C ILE A 74 -4.20 -10.20 4.76
N ILE A 75 -3.31 -10.93 4.12
CA ILE A 75 -3.25 -11.04 2.67
C ILE A 75 -3.97 -12.33 2.31
N ARG A 76 -5.06 -12.17 1.59
CA ARG A 76 -5.98 -13.26 1.27
C ARG A 76 -6.61 -13.05 -0.10
N THR A 77 -7.22 -14.10 -0.61
CA THR A 77 -8.08 -14.03 -1.77
C THR A 77 -9.44 -13.46 -1.38
N ALA A 78 -9.94 -12.51 -2.16
CA ALA A 78 -11.29 -11.96 -2.00
C ALA A 78 -12.33 -13.01 -2.37
N LYS A 79 -13.43 -13.03 -1.59
CA LYS A 79 -14.63 -13.78 -1.99
C LYS A 79 -15.38 -12.98 -3.03
N LYS A 80 -16.16 -13.67 -3.87
CA LYS A 80 -17.04 -13.01 -4.83
C LYS A 80 -18.08 -12.14 -4.13
N GLY A 81 -18.23 -10.91 -4.57
CA GLY A 81 -19.22 -9.96 -4.08
C GLY A 81 -18.83 -9.21 -2.80
N GLU A 82 -17.56 -9.27 -2.37
CA GLU A 82 -17.07 -8.41 -1.28
C GLU A 82 -17.01 -6.96 -1.77
N SER A 83 -17.59 -6.05 -1.00
CA SER A 83 -17.64 -4.63 -1.34
C SER A 83 -16.41 -3.91 -0.78
N PHE A 84 -15.80 -3.04 -1.59
CA PHE A 84 -14.67 -2.21 -1.16
C PHE A 84 -14.75 -0.81 -1.77
N THR A 85 -14.13 0.16 -1.10
CA THR A 85 -14.10 1.56 -1.55
C THR A 85 -12.67 1.98 -1.82
N THR A 86 -12.41 2.45 -3.03
CA THR A 86 -11.10 2.93 -3.46
C THR A 86 -10.81 4.33 -2.93
N LEU A 87 -9.54 4.76 -3.04
CA LEU A 87 -9.10 6.10 -2.58
C LEU A 87 -9.81 7.26 -3.29
N ASP A 88 -10.37 7.05 -4.49
CA ASP A 88 -11.20 8.00 -5.21
C ASP A 88 -12.70 7.92 -4.84
N ASN A 89 -13.03 7.29 -3.71
CA ASN A 89 -14.37 7.12 -3.13
C ASN A 89 -15.38 6.39 -4.03
N LYS A 90 -14.90 5.49 -4.89
CA LYS A 90 -15.76 4.63 -5.69
C LYS A 90 -15.90 3.27 -5.02
N THR A 91 -17.13 2.78 -4.97
CA THR A 91 -17.43 1.45 -4.42
C THR A 91 -17.51 0.43 -5.53
N TYR A 92 -16.82 -0.69 -5.35
CA TYR A 92 -16.81 -1.82 -6.26
C TYR A 92 -17.13 -3.10 -5.51
N ASN A 93 -17.51 -4.13 -6.26
CA ASN A 93 -17.64 -5.49 -5.75
C ASN A 93 -16.58 -6.36 -6.41
N THR A 94 -15.94 -7.22 -5.63
CA THR A 94 -14.98 -8.20 -6.12
C THR A 94 -15.65 -9.28 -6.96
N VAL A 95 -14.97 -9.75 -7.99
CA VAL A 95 -15.37 -10.90 -8.81
C VAL A 95 -15.07 -12.21 -8.08
N GLY A 96 -14.10 -12.19 -7.16
CA GLY A 96 -13.59 -13.34 -6.42
C GLY A 96 -12.30 -13.86 -7.06
N GLY A 97 -11.29 -14.15 -6.24
CA GLY A 97 -9.97 -14.54 -6.72
C GLY A 97 -8.91 -13.43 -6.64
N GLU A 98 -9.31 -12.18 -6.44
CA GLU A 98 -8.38 -11.05 -6.31
C GLU A 98 -7.58 -11.14 -5.01
N VAL A 99 -6.32 -10.72 -5.03
CA VAL A 99 -5.51 -10.60 -3.81
C VAL A 99 -5.83 -9.28 -3.13
N VAL A 100 -6.23 -9.35 -1.85
CA VAL A 100 -6.60 -8.18 -1.05
C VAL A 100 -5.84 -8.13 0.26
N PHE A 101 -5.68 -6.91 0.78
CA PHE A 101 -5.04 -6.61 2.05
C PHE A 101 -6.13 -6.18 3.04
N ASP A 102 -6.44 -7.03 4.01
CA ASP A 102 -7.51 -6.84 4.99
C ASP A 102 -6.90 -6.53 6.36
N ASP A 103 -7.45 -5.54 7.08
CA ASP A 103 -6.95 -5.17 8.40
C ASP A 103 -7.53 -6.05 9.54
N GLY A 104 -8.36 -7.03 9.20
CA GLY A 104 -9.05 -7.94 10.10
C GLY A 104 -10.45 -7.50 10.51
N THR A 105 -10.91 -6.33 10.05
CA THR A 105 -12.30 -5.89 10.23
C THR A 105 -13.23 -6.33 9.10
N GLY A 106 -12.68 -6.98 8.07
CA GLY A 106 -13.43 -7.32 6.85
C GLY A 106 -13.55 -6.13 5.88
N THR A 107 -12.86 -5.02 6.17
CA THR A 107 -12.69 -3.92 5.23
C THR A 107 -11.47 -4.22 4.37
N ILE A 108 -11.68 -4.20 3.05
CA ILE A 108 -10.63 -4.28 2.02
C ILE A 108 -10.20 -2.85 1.65
#